data_AF-A0A4Q2YAW2-F1
#
_entry.id   AF-A0A4Q2YAW2-F1
#
_cell.length_a   1.000
_cell.length_b   1.000
_cell.length_c   1.000
_cell.angle_alpha   90.00
_cell.angle_beta   90.00
_cell.angle_gamma   90.00
#
_symmetry.space_group_name_H-M   'P 1'
#
loop_
_entity.id
_entity.type
_entity.pdbx_description
1 polymer ?
#
loop_
_entity_poly.entity_id
_entity_poly.type
_entity_poly.pdbx_seq_one_letter_code
_entity_poly.pdbx_strand_id
1 'polypeptide(L)'
;MFSFPMPYSILTKENSAPAAPGPRGAAVLLLLLLLSLTVNAKAEQFGDFAYSSNGSAVTITGYSGSGAGVTIPGKIGDLPVTSIGYRAFFGRTGLTGVTIPDSVTSIGNEAFWVCPGLTGVAIPGSVTSIGAHSFHGCTGLTNVTIPGSVTSIGNGAFYGCAGLTGVTIPGGLTSIGIEAFAGCTGLTGVTIPGSVTSIGDYSFLGCAGLTSVAIPGSVTSIGAHSFRACTGLTSVTIPGSVTSIGEEAFRGCTGLTGVTIPGSVTSIGGAAFRGCTGLTSVIIPGSVTSIEWNTFSGCTGLASATIPDGITSIGTTAFSGCPGLTSIIIPGSVTYIGDEAFSRCENLQNVLFEGNKPTMGFDIFSGAAPDFAVMISPGSRGFLPRWMGYLPFKSSPIQEWRSIHFGTPYNSGVAADSGDPDGDGSVNFDEYTAGTVPTDAADVLRITSAVRSGGAFTITLPGKKGRRYMLLRGSDLSAASWEYIVIQGPAAAEGPVTLTDPGAPAGRAFYRVAVFPP
;
A
#
# COMPACT_ATOMS: atom_id res chain seq x y z
N MET A 1 16.77 0.42 -28.85
CA MET A 1 15.63 0.57 -29.78
C MET A 1 14.46 1.10 -28.97
N PHE A 2 14.08 2.35 -29.20
CA PHE A 2 12.69 2.87 -29.27
C PHE A 2 12.83 4.37 -29.51
N SER A 3 12.63 4.76 -30.77
CA SER A 3 12.55 6.13 -31.25
C SER A 3 11.08 6.41 -31.52
N PHE A 4 10.54 7.49 -30.96
CA PHE A 4 9.22 8.01 -31.34
C PHE A 4 9.42 9.31 -32.11
N PRO A 5 8.95 9.41 -33.37
CA PRO A 5 8.85 10.67 -34.07
C PRO A 5 7.44 11.27 -33.90
N MET A 6 7.34 12.59 -33.89
CA MET A 6 6.10 13.30 -34.20
C MET A 6 6.41 14.42 -35.22
N PRO A 7 5.60 14.56 -36.29
CA PRO A 7 5.83 15.54 -37.34
C PRO A 7 4.99 16.80 -37.11
N TYR A 8 5.49 17.96 -37.55
CA TYR A 8 4.64 19.06 -37.99
C TYR A 8 5.26 19.71 -39.22
N SER A 9 4.60 19.50 -40.37
CA SER A 9 4.81 20.22 -41.62
C SER A 9 3.64 21.17 -41.83
N ILE A 10 3.89 22.47 -42.01
CA ILE A 10 2.98 23.36 -42.74
C ILE A 10 3.79 24.15 -43.77
N LEU A 11 3.31 24.06 -45.00
CA LEU A 11 3.86 24.56 -46.26
C LEU A 11 3.71 26.08 -46.43
N THR A 12 4.81 26.67 -46.88
CA THR A 12 4.99 27.72 -47.92
C THR A 12 3.80 28.57 -48.38
N LYS A 13 4.03 29.89 -48.43
CA LYS A 13 3.62 30.72 -49.58
C LYS A 13 4.64 31.85 -49.80
N GLU A 14 5.18 31.91 -51.02
CA GLU A 14 6.19 32.85 -51.50
C GLU A 14 5.63 34.25 -51.84
N ASN A 15 6.55 35.22 -51.68
CA ASN A 15 6.84 36.42 -52.48
C ASN A 15 5.81 37.53 -52.70
N SER A 16 6.16 38.70 -52.16
CA SER A 16 6.28 39.95 -52.94
C SER A 16 7.20 40.94 -52.20
N ALA A 17 8.25 41.42 -52.88
CA ALA A 17 9.01 42.61 -52.50
C ALA A 17 8.49 43.80 -53.32
N PRO A 18 8.54 45.08 -52.88
CA PRO A 18 9.83 45.81 -52.81
C PRO A 18 9.93 47.00 -51.82
N ALA A 19 11.16 47.48 -51.57
CA ALA A 19 11.63 48.89 -51.71
C ALA A 19 12.93 49.13 -50.93
N ALA A 20 13.94 49.73 -51.58
CA ALA A 20 15.23 50.08 -50.97
C ALA A 20 15.11 51.30 -50.02
N PRO A 21 15.69 51.29 -48.80
CA PRO A 21 15.65 52.44 -47.92
C PRO A 21 16.81 53.40 -48.19
N GLY A 22 16.52 54.71 -48.19
CA GLY A 22 17.48 55.81 -48.31
C GLY A 22 18.45 55.94 -47.11
N PRO A 23 19.24 57.02 -47.03
CA PRO A 23 20.49 57.11 -46.25
C PRO A 23 20.37 57.00 -44.71
N ARG A 24 19.15 56.91 -44.16
CA ARG A 24 18.92 56.52 -42.75
C ARG A 24 18.91 55.00 -42.54
N GLY A 25 18.75 54.23 -43.60
CA GLY A 25 18.80 52.77 -43.62
C GLY A 25 20.21 52.21 -43.42
N ALA A 26 21.27 52.92 -43.78
CA ALA A 26 22.65 52.44 -43.58
C ALA A 26 23.04 52.35 -42.09
N ALA A 27 22.56 53.27 -41.25
CA ALA A 27 22.79 53.22 -39.80
C ALA A 27 21.98 52.11 -39.11
N VAL A 28 20.75 51.87 -39.57
CA VAL A 28 19.88 50.79 -39.07
C VAL A 28 20.36 49.43 -39.59
N LEU A 29 20.90 49.35 -40.81
CA LEU A 29 21.50 48.15 -41.38
C LEU A 29 22.84 47.82 -40.71
N LEU A 30 23.63 48.83 -40.27
CA LEU A 30 24.84 48.61 -39.46
C LEU A 30 24.48 48.14 -38.03
N LEU A 31 23.40 48.68 -37.44
CA LEU A 31 22.86 48.23 -36.16
C LEU A 31 22.28 46.81 -36.25
N LEU A 32 21.60 46.48 -37.35
CA LEU A 32 21.08 45.14 -37.64
C LEU A 32 22.19 44.14 -38.05
N LEU A 33 23.28 44.59 -38.69
CA LEU A 33 24.48 43.77 -38.91
C LEU A 33 25.23 43.47 -37.59
N LEU A 34 25.21 44.41 -36.64
CA LEU A 34 25.71 44.19 -35.28
C LEU A 34 24.81 43.24 -34.46
N LEU A 35 23.51 43.19 -34.77
CA LEU A 35 22.55 42.21 -34.19
C LEU A 35 22.52 40.85 -34.91
N SER A 36 23.09 40.72 -36.11
CA SER A 36 23.17 39.46 -36.87
C SER A 36 24.54 38.79 -36.85
N LEU A 37 25.51 39.38 -36.14
CA LEU A 37 26.57 38.60 -35.50
C LEU A 37 25.89 37.72 -34.45
N THR A 38 25.40 36.56 -34.89
CA THR A 38 25.41 35.37 -34.05
C THR A 38 26.88 35.14 -33.71
N VAL A 39 27.35 35.86 -32.68
CA VAL A 39 28.47 35.42 -31.88
C VAL A 39 27.98 34.06 -31.39
N ASN A 40 28.46 33.02 -32.05
CA ASN A 40 28.45 31.67 -31.54
C ASN A 40 29.32 31.73 -30.28
N ALA A 41 28.76 32.29 -29.20
CA ALA A 41 29.48 32.59 -27.98
C ALA A 41 29.98 31.25 -27.47
N LYS A 42 31.27 30.99 -27.70
CA LYS A 42 31.94 29.85 -27.12
C LYS A 42 31.64 29.90 -25.63
N ALA A 43 31.07 28.82 -25.09
CA ALA A 43 30.95 28.68 -23.65
C ALA A 43 32.32 28.95 -23.02
N GLU A 44 32.37 29.87 -22.06
CA GLU A 44 33.62 30.24 -21.40
C GLU A 44 34.25 28.98 -20.80
N GLN A 45 35.58 28.89 -20.81
CA GLN A 45 36.30 27.68 -20.39
C GLN A 45 37.26 28.00 -19.25
N PHE A 46 37.30 27.12 -18.26
CA PHE A 46 38.29 27.11 -17.19
C PHE A 46 38.80 25.69 -17.02
N GLY A 47 39.95 25.38 -17.64
CA GLY A 47 40.44 24.01 -17.76
C GLY A 47 39.42 23.15 -18.51
N ASP A 48 38.98 22.06 -17.88
CA ASP A 48 38.00 21.11 -18.42
C ASP A 48 36.53 21.55 -18.21
N PHE A 49 36.29 22.71 -17.58
CA PHE A 49 34.96 23.19 -17.23
C PHE A 49 34.49 24.26 -18.22
N ALA A 50 33.35 24.02 -18.86
CA ALA A 50 32.56 25.05 -19.50
C ALA A 50 31.71 25.79 -18.48
N TYR A 51 31.59 27.11 -18.57
CA TYR A 51 30.84 27.91 -17.62
C TYR A 51 30.14 29.12 -18.26
N SER A 52 29.22 29.72 -17.50
CA SER A 52 28.63 31.03 -17.77
C SER A 52 28.69 31.91 -16.52
N SER A 53 28.73 33.23 -16.71
CA SER A 53 28.75 34.23 -15.64
C SER A 53 27.67 35.28 -15.85
N ASN A 54 27.08 35.76 -14.75
CA ASN A 54 26.17 36.91 -14.74
C ASN A 54 26.85 38.19 -14.17
N GLY A 55 28.17 38.17 -14.00
CA GLY A 55 28.96 39.26 -13.43
C GLY A 55 29.09 39.24 -11.90
N SER A 56 28.32 38.42 -11.18
CA SER A 56 28.44 38.24 -9.72
C SER A 56 28.67 36.80 -9.29
N ALA A 57 28.33 35.83 -10.13
CA ALA A 57 28.48 34.41 -9.87
C ALA A 57 28.69 33.61 -11.15
N VAL A 58 29.24 32.41 -11.00
CA VAL A 58 29.53 31.47 -12.08
C VAL A 58 28.65 30.22 -11.97
N THR A 59 28.17 29.75 -13.12
CA THR A 59 27.48 28.45 -13.30
C THR A 59 28.33 27.54 -14.17
N ILE A 60 28.63 26.33 -13.71
CA ILE A 60 29.26 25.31 -14.55
C ILE A 60 28.22 24.77 -15.53
N THR A 61 28.47 24.85 -16.83
CA THR A 61 27.54 24.44 -17.88
C THR A 61 27.98 23.17 -18.62
N GLY A 62 29.19 22.70 -18.37
CA GLY A 62 29.72 21.47 -18.98
C GLY A 62 31.05 21.04 -18.38
N TYR A 63 31.34 19.75 -18.49
CA TYR A 63 32.64 19.16 -18.15
C TYR A 63 33.09 18.23 -19.29
N SER A 64 34.27 18.49 -19.83
CA SER A 64 34.86 17.76 -20.96
C SER A 64 36.07 16.90 -20.59
N GLY A 65 36.51 16.93 -19.33
CA GLY A 65 37.67 16.18 -18.87
C GLY A 65 37.42 14.67 -18.77
N SER A 66 38.51 13.92 -18.64
CA SER A 66 38.53 12.45 -18.52
C SER A 66 38.78 11.95 -17.09
N GLY A 67 38.84 12.86 -16.11
CA GLY A 67 39.20 12.55 -14.73
C GLY A 67 38.19 11.65 -14.03
N ALA A 68 38.69 10.63 -13.32
CA ALA A 68 37.86 9.78 -12.47
C ALA A 68 37.34 10.52 -11.24
N GLY A 69 38.21 11.28 -10.56
CA GLY A 69 37.82 12.21 -9.49
C GLY A 69 37.87 13.65 -9.99
N VAL A 70 36.75 14.36 -9.90
CA VAL A 70 36.64 15.76 -10.34
C VAL A 70 36.40 16.68 -9.16
N THR A 71 37.20 17.74 -9.04
CA THR A 71 36.96 18.82 -8.07
C THR A 71 36.46 20.05 -8.80
N ILE A 72 35.22 20.46 -8.52
CA ILE A 72 34.66 21.69 -9.08
C ILE A 72 35.35 22.87 -8.39
N PRO A 73 35.86 23.86 -9.14
CA PRO A 73 36.50 25.03 -8.54
C PRO A 73 35.48 25.85 -7.74
N GLY A 74 35.86 26.33 -6.55
CA GLY A 74 34.99 27.22 -5.75
C GLY A 74 34.88 28.64 -6.33
N LYS A 75 35.83 29.02 -7.19
CA LYS A 75 35.85 30.30 -7.91
C LYS A 75 36.42 30.12 -9.31
N ILE A 76 35.94 30.90 -10.26
CA ILE A 76 36.57 31.09 -11.57
C ILE A 76 36.87 32.58 -11.71
N GLY A 77 38.17 32.93 -11.74
CA GLY A 77 38.60 34.31 -11.47
C GLY A 77 38.25 34.74 -10.05
N ASP A 78 37.69 35.93 -9.89
CA ASP A 78 37.25 36.46 -8.60
C ASP A 78 35.81 36.07 -8.23
N LEU A 79 35.08 35.42 -9.15
CA LEU A 79 33.66 35.11 -8.99
C LEU A 79 33.45 33.72 -8.38
N PRO A 80 32.53 33.56 -7.41
CA PRO A 80 32.19 32.27 -6.84
C PRO A 80 31.44 31.38 -7.83
N VAL A 81 31.75 30.08 -7.83
CA VAL A 81 30.95 29.08 -8.53
C VAL A 81 29.79 28.70 -7.64
N THR A 82 28.59 29.10 -8.04
CA THR A 82 27.38 28.96 -7.21
C THR A 82 26.41 27.90 -7.71
N SER A 83 26.56 27.44 -8.95
CA SER A 83 25.59 26.50 -9.53
C SER A 83 26.27 25.49 -10.45
N ILE A 84 25.77 24.25 -10.40
CA ILE A 84 26.02 23.23 -11.42
C ILE A 84 24.81 23.26 -12.35
N GLY A 85 25.01 23.64 -13.59
CA GLY A 85 23.95 23.88 -14.56
C GLY A 85 23.35 22.61 -15.17
N TYR A 86 22.37 22.83 -16.03
CA TYR A 86 21.71 21.78 -16.81
C TYR A 86 22.73 20.90 -17.54
N ARG A 87 22.66 19.57 -17.33
CA ARG A 87 23.52 18.58 -18.00
C ARG A 87 25.03 18.79 -17.87
N ALA A 88 25.51 19.54 -16.87
CA ALA A 88 26.93 19.89 -16.76
C ALA A 88 27.88 18.67 -16.79
N PHE A 89 27.48 17.54 -16.20
CA PHE A 89 28.20 16.26 -16.19
C PHE A 89 27.37 15.15 -16.85
N PHE A 90 26.50 15.45 -17.81
CA PHE A 90 25.66 14.46 -18.46
C PHE A 90 26.49 13.34 -19.11
N GLY A 91 26.14 12.09 -18.81
CA GLY A 91 26.70 10.89 -19.43
C GLY A 91 28.18 10.66 -19.14
N ARG A 92 28.75 11.22 -18.05
CA ARG A 92 30.18 11.02 -17.73
C ARG A 92 30.40 9.62 -17.16
N THR A 93 30.66 8.66 -18.04
CA THR A 93 30.87 7.25 -17.67
C THR A 93 32.16 6.99 -16.88
N GLY A 94 33.19 7.81 -17.09
CA GLY A 94 34.47 7.72 -16.37
C GLY A 94 34.49 8.42 -15.01
N LEU A 95 33.46 9.22 -14.67
CA LEU A 95 33.39 9.95 -13.42
C LEU A 95 33.09 8.99 -12.27
N THR A 96 34.03 8.83 -11.34
CA THR A 96 33.89 7.99 -10.15
C THR A 96 33.62 8.76 -8.87
N GLY A 97 33.96 10.05 -8.83
CA GLY A 97 33.70 10.94 -7.70
C GLY A 97 33.71 12.41 -8.10
N VAL A 98 32.89 13.22 -7.43
CA VAL A 98 32.85 14.68 -7.61
C VAL A 98 32.89 15.39 -6.26
N THR A 99 33.82 16.34 -6.12
CA THR A 99 33.89 17.25 -4.98
C THR A 99 33.19 18.56 -5.36
N ILE A 100 32.10 18.86 -4.67
CA ILE A 100 31.30 20.07 -4.86
C ILE A 100 31.70 21.08 -3.76
N PRO A 101 32.15 22.30 -4.10
CA PRO A 101 32.60 23.28 -3.12
C PRO A 101 31.42 23.96 -2.40
N ASP A 102 31.65 24.44 -1.17
CA ASP A 102 30.66 25.13 -0.33
C ASP A 102 30.12 26.45 -0.92
N SER A 103 30.69 26.93 -2.02
CA SER A 103 30.14 28.06 -2.77
C SER A 103 28.90 27.68 -3.58
N VAL A 104 28.71 26.40 -3.90
CA VAL A 104 27.59 25.90 -4.72
C VAL A 104 26.31 25.88 -3.89
N THR A 105 25.28 26.55 -4.38
CA THR A 105 23.96 26.64 -3.76
C THR A 105 22.88 25.87 -4.52
N SER A 106 23.11 25.48 -5.78
CA SER A 106 22.14 24.70 -6.55
C SER A 106 22.78 23.66 -7.48
N ILE A 107 22.11 22.51 -7.61
CA ILE A 107 22.42 21.47 -8.59
C ILE A 107 21.27 21.43 -9.60
N GLY A 108 21.57 21.69 -10.87
CA GLY A 108 20.59 21.82 -11.93
C GLY A 108 20.01 20.49 -12.41
N ASN A 109 18.99 20.60 -13.24
CA ASN A 109 18.33 19.43 -13.83
C ASN A 109 19.33 18.60 -14.65
N GLU A 110 19.24 17.28 -14.53
CA GLU A 110 20.05 16.33 -15.28
C GLU A 110 21.58 16.50 -15.09
N ALA A 111 22.03 17.22 -14.06
CA ALA A 111 23.42 17.63 -13.89
C ALA A 111 24.41 16.45 -13.98
N PHE A 112 24.08 15.31 -13.38
CA PHE A 112 24.85 14.06 -13.37
C PHE A 112 24.06 12.89 -13.98
N TRP A 113 23.08 13.14 -14.86
CA TRP A 113 22.28 12.08 -15.47
C TRP A 113 23.17 11.04 -16.17
N VAL A 114 22.97 9.77 -15.82
CA VAL A 114 23.67 8.57 -16.33
C VAL A 114 25.19 8.72 -16.19
N CYS A 115 25.63 8.96 -14.96
CA CYS A 115 27.03 8.79 -14.54
C CYS A 115 27.20 7.45 -13.80
N PRO A 116 27.22 6.30 -14.50
CA PRO A 116 27.18 4.99 -13.86
C PRO A 116 28.41 4.69 -13.00
N GLY A 117 29.55 5.33 -13.26
CA GLY A 117 30.78 5.17 -12.47
C GLY A 117 30.75 5.92 -11.14
N LEU A 118 29.84 6.88 -10.94
CA LEU A 118 29.85 7.79 -9.80
C LEU A 118 29.48 7.04 -8.53
N THR A 119 30.45 6.86 -7.62
CA THR A 119 30.28 5.99 -6.44
C THR A 119 29.79 6.70 -5.18
N GLY A 120 30.04 8.01 -5.09
CA GLY A 120 29.69 8.86 -3.95
C GLY A 120 29.67 10.34 -4.33
N VAL A 121 28.78 11.08 -3.70
CA VAL A 121 28.66 12.54 -3.84
C VAL A 121 28.41 13.15 -2.46
N ALA A 122 29.35 13.99 -2.01
CA ALA A 122 29.15 14.83 -0.84
C ALA A 122 28.48 16.13 -1.29
N ILE A 123 27.20 16.30 -0.97
CA ILE A 123 26.46 17.53 -1.27
C ILE A 123 26.72 18.52 -0.11
N PRO A 124 27.32 19.69 -0.37
CA PRO A 124 27.69 20.63 0.69
C PRO A 124 26.46 21.32 1.29
N GLY A 125 26.57 21.71 2.56
CA GLY A 125 25.47 22.34 3.32
C GLY A 125 25.03 23.72 2.83
N SER A 126 25.67 24.24 1.78
CA SER A 126 25.26 25.43 1.04
C SER A 126 24.18 25.16 0.01
N VAL A 127 24.01 23.89 -0.43
CA VAL A 127 23.04 23.53 -1.47
C VAL A 127 21.63 23.60 -0.91
N THR A 128 20.76 24.37 -1.58
CA THR A 128 19.35 24.54 -1.21
C THR A 128 18.40 23.80 -2.14
N SER A 129 18.83 23.47 -3.36
CA SER A 129 17.99 22.78 -4.35
C SER A 129 18.76 21.73 -5.17
N ILE A 130 18.10 20.58 -5.38
CA ILE A 130 18.55 19.50 -6.24
C ILE A 130 17.55 19.36 -7.39
N GLY A 131 18.00 19.55 -8.62
CA GLY A 131 17.16 19.55 -9.82
C GLY A 131 16.61 18.17 -10.18
N ALA A 132 15.59 18.19 -11.04
CA ALA A 132 14.96 16.98 -11.57
C ALA A 132 15.97 16.13 -12.34
N HIS A 133 15.91 14.80 -12.13
CA HIS A 133 16.81 13.82 -12.74
C HIS A 133 18.31 14.10 -12.54
N SER A 134 18.69 14.91 -11.55
CA SER A 134 20.08 15.35 -11.34
C SER A 134 21.08 14.21 -11.17
N PHE A 135 20.70 13.10 -10.53
CA PHE A 135 21.51 11.88 -10.38
C PHE A 135 20.84 10.66 -11.02
N HIS A 136 19.90 10.85 -11.96
CA HIS A 136 19.17 9.76 -12.59
C HIS A 136 20.14 8.76 -13.26
N GLY A 137 20.06 7.48 -12.93
CA GLY A 137 20.86 6.42 -13.53
C GLY A 137 22.33 6.42 -13.09
N CYS A 138 22.67 7.09 -11.99
CA CYS A 138 23.96 6.93 -11.33
C CYS A 138 24.03 5.56 -10.61
N THR A 139 24.10 4.49 -11.39
CA THR A 139 23.96 3.11 -10.89
C THR A 139 25.06 2.69 -9.92
N GLY A 140 26.25 3.31 -9.98
CA GLY A 140 27.34 3.09 -9.03
C GLY A 140 27.20 3.84 -7.70
N LEU A 141 26.25 4.77 -7.57
CA LEU A 141 26.14 5.65 -6.41
C LEU A 141 25.69 4.85 -5.20
N THR A 142 26.57 4.64 -4.22
CA THR A 142 26.29 3.78 -3.06
C THR A 142 25.73 4.53 -1.87
N ASN A 143 26.12 5.79 -1.72
CA ASN A 143 25.70 6.65 -0.63
C ASN A 143 25.51 8.09 -1.13
N VAL A 144 24.49 8.74 -0.59
CA VAL A 144 24.28 10.18 -0.73
C VAL A 144 23.83 10.74 0.61
N THR A 145 24.52 11.79 1.07
CA THR A 145 24.07 12.58 2.22
C THR A 145 23.47 13.87 1.68
N ILE A 146 22.16 14.03 1.86
CA ILE A 146 21.45 15.24 1.45
C ILE A 146 21.42 16.19 2.66
N PRO A 147 22.06 17.36 2.60
CA PRO A 147 22.21 18.23 3.77
C PRO A 147 20.89 18.90 4.17
N GLY A 148 20.81 19.28 5.45
CA GLY A 148 19.64 19.93 6.06
C GLY A 148 19.16 21.22 5.36
N SER A 149 20.05 21.85 4.60
CA SER A 149 19.80 23.06 3.81
C SER A 149 18.94 22.82 2.56
N VAL A 150 18.84 21.58 2.08
CA VAL A 150 18.06 21.25 0.87
C VAL A 150 16.58 21.34 1.20
N THR A 151 15.89 22.25 0.52
CA THR A 151 14.44 22.47 0.68
C THR A 151 13.63 21.82 -0.43
N SER A 152 14.27 21.35 -1.51
CA SER A 152 13.61 20.68 -2.64
C SER A 152 14.49 19.63 -3.31
N ILE A 153 13.92 18.45 -3.53
CA ILE A 153 14.45 17.37 -4.38
C ILE A 153 13.54 17.25 -5.59
N GLY A 154 14.07 17.53 -6.79
CA GLY A 154 13.32 17.46 -8.04
C GLY A 154 12.88 16.04 -8.40
N ASN A 155 11.87 15.95 -9.27
CA ASN A 155 11.33 14.67 -9.73
C ASN A 155 12.43 13.78 -10.32
N GLY A 156 12.40 12.50 -9.96
CA GLY A 156 13.37 11.51 -10.43
C GLY A 156 14.83 11.81 -10.09
N ALA A 157 15.14 12.68 -9.12
CA ALA A 157 16.51 13.11 -8.82
C ALA A 157 17.48 11.95 -8.62
N PHE A 158 17.06 10.86 -7.97
CA PHE A 158 17.86 9.64 -7.77
C PHE A 158 17.23 8.41 -8.45
N TYR A 159 16.42 8.62 -9.49
CA TYR A 159 15.81 7.52 -10.23
C TYR A 159 16.88 6.56 -10.77
N GLY A 160 16.72 5.26 -10.56
CA GLY A 160 17.62 4.24 -11.11
C GLY A 160 19.02 4.25 -10.49
N CYS A 161 19.24 4.89 -9.34
CA CYS A 161 20.47 4.75 -8.55
C CYS A 161 20.54 3.36 -7.89
N ALA A 162 20.70 2.31 -8.72
CA ALA A 162 20.59 0.92 -8.31
C ALA A 162 21.58 0.50 -7.20
N GLY A 163 22.75 1.15 -7.12
CA GLY A 163 23.76 0.90 -6.09
C GLY A 163 23.47 1.56 -4.74
N LEU A 164 22.49 2.45 -4.65
CA LEU A 164 22.27 3.29 -3.46
C LEU A 164 21.74 2.42 -2.32
N THR A 165 22.52 2.24 -1.25
CA THR A 165 22.13 1.33 -0.15
C THR A 165 21.39 2.02 0.98
N GLY A 166 21.58 3.33 1.14
CA GLY A 166 20.92 4.12 2.17
C GLY A 166 20.77 5.58 1.76
N VAL A 167 19.67 6.20 2.18
CA VAL A 167 19.43 7.63 2.03
C VAL A 167 18.87 8.22 3.33
N THR A 168 19.46 9.34 3.75
CA THR A 168 18.94 10.16 4.84
C THR A 168 18.27 11.38 4.24
N ILE A 169 16.94 11.46 4.36
CA ILE A 169 16.17 12.61 3.90
C ILE A 169 16.28 13.72 4.98
N PRO A 170 16.70 14.95 4.62
CA PRO A 170 16.88 16.03 5.59
C PRO A 170 15.54 16.55 6.12
N GLY A 171 15.53 16.93 7.40
CA GLY A 171 14.35 17.47 8.09
C GLY A 171 13.86 18.84 7.59
N GLY A 172 14.49 19.43 6.56
CA GLY A 172 13.98 20.63 5.89
C GLY A 172 12.97 20.34 4.79
N LEU A 173 12.85 19.08 4.34
CA LEU A 173 11.95 18.69 3.25
C LEU A 173 10.53 18.46 3.77
N THR A 174 9.55 19.07 3.09
CA THR A 174 8.12 18.88 3.37
C THR A 174 7.50 17.76 2.53
N SER A 175 8.12 17.36 1.42
CA SER A 175 7.64 16.30 0.54
C SER A 175 8.78 15.56 -0.14
N ILE A 176 8.52 14.31 -0.54
CA ILE A 176 9.41 13.52 -1.41
C ILE A 176 8.86 13.63 -2.84
N GLY A 177 9.68 14.12 -3.77
CA GLY A 177 9.29 14.35 -5.16
C GLY A 177 8.85 13.09 -5.90
N ILE A 178 8.11 13.27 -6.99
CA ILE A 178 7.65 12.17 -7.85
C ILE A 178 8.86 11.39 -8.35
N GLU A 179 8.80 10.06 -8.27
CA GLU A 179 9.88 9.15 -8.71
C GLU A 179 11.26 9.37 -8.05
N ALA A 180 11.37 10.17 -6.98
CA ALA A 180 12.64 10.64 -6.45
C ALA A 180 13.68 9.53 -6.21
N PHE A 181 13.26 8.36 -5.74
CA PHE A 181 14.09 7.17 -5.49
C PHE A 181 13.61 5.94 -6.25
N ALA A 182 12.77 6.09 -7.28
CA ALA A 182 12.28 4.96 -8.06
C ALA A 182 13.46 4.18 -8.68
N GLY A 183 13.42 2.85 -8.64
CA GLY A 183 14.45 1.97 -9.20
C GLY A 183 15.76 1.92 -8.40
N CYS A 184 15.81 2.45 -7.18
CA CYS A 184 16.94 2.27 -6.27
C CYS A 184 16.91 0.85 -5.68
N THR A 185 17.22 -0.16 -6.50
CA THR A 185 17.08 -1.58 -6.14
C THR A 185 17.97 -2.02 -4.98
N GLY A 186 19.11 -1.35 -4.75
CA GLY A 186 20.00 -1.60 -3.61
C GLY A 186 19.58 -0.95 -2.30
N LEU A 187 18.54 -0.09 -2.30
CA LEU A 187 18.17 0.70 -1.12
C LEU A 187 17.57 -0.20 -0.04
N THR A 188 18.28 -0.43 1.06
CA THR A 188 17.83 -1.36 2.10
C THR A 188 16.97 -0.71 3.18
N GLY A 189 17.09 0.61 3.34
CA GLY A 189 16.36 1.40 4.32
C GLY A 189 16.31 2.88 3.93
N VAL A 190 15.23 3.54 4.34
CA VAL A 190 15.03 4.99 4.20
C VAL A 190 14.59 5.58 5.53
N THR A 191 15.23 6.68 5.94
CA THR A 191 14.76 7.49 7.08
C THR A 191 14.01 8.70 6.55
N ILE A 192 12.69 8.71 6.77
CA ILE A 192 11.81 9.83 6.41
C ILE A 192 11.63 10.72 7.66
N PRO A 193 12.04 12.00 7.63
CA PRO A 193 11.97 12.89 8.78
C PRO A 193 10.55 13.37 9.03
N GLY A 194 10.25 13.75 10.28
CA GLY A 194 8.95 14.27 10.71
C GLY A 194 8.53 15.62 10.11
N SER A 195 9.35 16.20 9.23
CA SER A 195 8.97 17.37 8.42
C SER A 195 8.17 17.01 7.18
N VAL A 196 8.28 15.75 6.70
CA VAL A 196 7.61 15.28 5.49
C VAL A 196 6.13 15.07 5.78
N THR A 197 5.27 15.75 5.02
CA THR A 197 3.81 15.64 5.15
C THR A 197 3.17 14.77 4.06
N SER A 198 3.87 14.53 2.95
CA SER A 198 3.40 13.65 1.87
C SER A 198 4.54 12.85 1.22
N ILE A 199 4.23 11.60 0.87
CA ILE A 199 5.08 10.72 0.05
C ILE A 199 4.55 10.79 -1.38
N GLY A 200 5.33 11.35 -2.30
CA GLY A 200 4.91 11.55 -3.69
C GLY A 200 4.72 10.26 -4.48
N ASP A 201 3.99 10.37 -5.60
CA ASP A 201 3.73 9.26 -6.49
C ASP A 201 5.03 8.64 -7.00
N TYR A 202 5.06 7.31 -7.12
CA TYR A 202 6.22 6.53 -7.60
C TYR A 202 7.51 6.70 -6.79
N SER A 203 7.52 7.43 -5.66
CA SER A 203 8.72 7.87 -4.94
C SER A 203 9.73 6.76 -4.62
N PHE A 204 9.28 5.55 -4.29
CA PHE A 204 10.09 4.36 -4.02
C PHE A 204 9.71 3.18 -4.92
N LEU A 205 9.14 3.41 -6.11
CA LEU A 205 8.77 2.33 -7.03
C LEU A 205 9.99 1.45 -7.32
N GLY A 206 9.86 0.13 -7.18
CA GLY A 206 10.89 -0.83 -7.56
C GLY A 206 12.13 -0.83 -6.66
N CYS A 207 12.07 -0.23 -5.46
CA CYS A 207 13.11 -0.36 -4.44
C CYS A 207 13.13 -1.78 -3.84
N ALA A 208 13.54 -2.76 -4.65
CA ALA A 208 13.45 -4.19 -4.32
C ALA A 208 14.23 -4.60 -3.06
N GLY A 209 15.32 -3.89 -2.72
CA GLY A 209 16.10 -4.12 -1.51
C GLY A 209 15.48 -3.56 -0.23
N LEU A 210 14.43 -2.74 -0.32
CA LEU A 210 13.89 -1.99 0.81
C LEU A 210 13.16 -2.93 1.76
N THR A 211 13.72 -3.16 2.95
CA THR A 211 13.21 -4.17 3.89
C THR A 211 12.15 -3.64 4.84
N SER A 212 12.27 -2.37 5.23
CA SER A 212 11.36 -1.70 6.15
C SER A 212 11.28 -0.21 5.83
N VAL A 213 10.11 0.38 6.14
CA VAL A 213 9.88 1.82 6.02
C VAL A 213 9.14 2.30 7.27
N ALA A 214 9.75 3.24 7.99
CA ALA A 214 9.11 3.97 9.07
C ALA A 214 8.51 5.26 8.51
N ILE A 215 7.19 5.28 8.34
CA ILE A 215 6.47 6.49 7.90
C ILE A 215 6.22 7.37 9.14
N PRO A 216 6.68 8.63 9.16
CA PRO A 216 6.55 9.48 10.34
C PRO A 216 5.11 9.98 10.49
N GLY A 217 4.71 10.27 11.73
CA GLY A 217 3.36 10.74 12.08
C GLY A 217 2.99 12.14 11.56
N SER A 218 3.86 12.78 10.79
CA SER A 218 3.58 14.00 10.03
C SER A 218 2.95 13.72 8.67
N VAL A 219 3.10 12.49 8.14
CA VAL A 219 2.59 12.12 6.82
C VAL A 219 1.08 11.95 6.88
N THR A 220 0.37 12.63 5.98
CA THR A 220 -1.09 12.57 5.86
C THR A 220 -1.55 11.74 4.66
N SER A 221 -0.69 11.57 3.65
CA SER A 221 -1.02 10.78 2.45
C SER A 221 0.18 9.99 1.90
N ILE A 222 -0.12 8.78 1.40
CA ILE A 222 0.80 7.91 0.67
C ILE A 222 0.41 7.95 -0.81
N GLY A 223 1.29 8.46 -1.67
CA GLY A 223 1.03 8.63 -3.11
C GLY A 223 0.85 7.33 -3.88
N ALA A 224 0.30 7.46 -5.09
CA ALA A 224 0.06 6.34 -5.99
C ALA A 224 1.38 5.68 -6.42
N HIS A 225 1.41 4.34 -6.49
CA HIS A 225 2.57 3.52 -6.84
C HIS A 225 3.83 3.75 -5.97
N SER A 226 3.73 4.47 -4.83
CA SER A 226 4.87 4.94 -4.04
C SER A 226 5.82 3.83 -3.60
N PHE A 227 5.32 2.67 -3.19
CA PHE A 227 6.10 1.47 -2.81
C PHE A 227 5.84 0.28 -3.74
N ARG A 228 5.34 0.53 -4.96
CA ARG A 228 5.05 -0.54 -5.93
C ARG A 228 6.31 -1.34 -6.24
N ALA A 229 6.21 -2.67 -6.21
CA ALA A 229 7.30 -3.61 -6.47
C ALA A 229 8.51 -3.49 -5.51
N CYS A 230 8.30 -3.00 -4.28
CA CYS A 230 9.26 -3.16 -3.18
C CYS A 230 9.21 -4.59 -2.65
N THR A 231 9.75 -5.54 -3.41
CA THR A 231 9.62 -6.98 -3.15
C THR A 231 10.29 -7.43 -1.85
N GLY A 232 11.31 -6.72 -1.37
CA GLY A 232 11.97 -6.95 -0.08
C GLY A 232 11.23 -6.39 1.13
N LEU A 233 10.18 -5.57 0.95
CA LEU A 233 9.50 -4.88 2.05
C LEU A 233 8.71 -5.88 2.88
N THR A 234 9.18 -6.21 4.08
CA THR A 234 8.54 -7.21 4.95
C THR A 234 7.49 -6.63 5.87
N SER A 235 7.64 -5.36 6.24
CA SER A 235 6.74 -4.65 7.15
C SER A 235 6.67 -3.17 6.83
N VAL A 236 5.47 -2.60 6.93
CA VAL A 236 5.23 -1.16 6.88
C VAL A 236 4.38 -0.75 8.08
N THR A 237 4.81 0.30 8.78
CA THR A 237 4.02 0.93 9.84
C THR A 237 3.40 2.20 9.28
N ILE A 238 2.07 2.19 9.10
CA ILE A 238 1.30 3.34 8.65
C ILE A 238 0.82 4.11 9.90
N PRO A 239 1.26 5.36 10.14
CA PRO A 239 0.90 6.11 11.33
C PRO A 239 -0.56 6.61 11.26
N GLY A 240 -1.17 6.81 12.42
CA GLY A 240 -2.56 7.28 12.56
C GLY A 240 -2.83 8.72 12.06
N SER A 241 -1.83 9.38 11.49
CA SER A 241 -1.96 10.65 10.76
C SER A 241 -2.38 10.45 9.30
N VAL A 242 -2.16 9.26 8.73
CA VAL A 242 -2.46 8.98 7.33
C VAL A 242 -3.96 8.85 7.14
N THR A 243 -4.50 9.60 6.17
CA THR A 243 -5.91 9.59 5.80
C THR A 243 -6.16 8.90 4.45
N SER A 244 -5.15 8.80 3.58
CA SER A 244 -5.29 8.15 2.27
C SER A 244 -4.07 7.32 1.85
N ILE A 245 -4.35 6.18 1.21
CA ILE A 245 -3.38 5.31 0.54
C ILE A 245 -3.71 5.31 -0.95
N GLY A 246 -2.76 5.74 -1.79
CA GLY A 246 -2.96 5.89 -3.23
C GLY A 246 -3.11 4.57 -4.01
N GLU A 247 -3.53 4.71 -5.27
CA GLU A 247 -3.65 3.59 -6.22
C GLU A 247 -2.32 2.83 -6.35
N GLU A 248 -2.36 1.49 -6.34
CA GLU A 248 -1.19 0.62 -6.47
C GLU A 248 -0.04 0.91 -5.47
N ALA A 249 -0.28 1.64 -4.37
CA ALA A 249 0.78 2.14 -3.49
C ALA A 249 1.75 1.05 -3.00
N PHE A 250 1.25 -0.15 -2.67
CA PHE A 250 2.04 -1.31 -2.25
C PHE A 250 1.95 -2.48 -3.23
N ARG A 251 1.48 -2.26 -4.47
CA ARG A 251 1.30 -3.34 -5.44
C ARG A 251 2.59 -4.13 -5.64
N GLY A 252 2.54 -5.45 -5.51
CA GLY A 252 3.67 -6.35 -5.73
C GLY A 252 4.73 -6.30 -4.64
N CYS A 253 4.42 -5.80 -3.44
CA CYS A 253 5.27 -6.00 -2.26
C CYS A 253 5.18 -7.45 -1.78
N THR A 254 5.82 -8.36 -2.53
CA THR A 254 5.71 -9.82 -2.30
C THR A 254 6.25 -10.27 -0.95
N GLY A 255 7.18 -9.52 -0.35
CA GLY A 255 7.72 -9.78 0.99
C GLY A 255 6.83 -9.31 2.14
N LEU A 256 5.80 -8.49 1.87
CA LEU A 256 5.01 -7.84 2.91
C LEU A 256 4.13 -8.86 3.62
N THR A 257 4.47 -9.23 4.86
CA THR A 257 3.75 -10.31 5.58
C THR A 257 2.54 -9.83 6.35
N GLY A 258 2.54 -8.55 6.72
CA GLY A 258 1.47 -7.90 7.47
C GLY A 258 1.47 -6.38 7.26
N VAL A 259 0.29 -5.80 7.32
CA VAL A 259 0.08 -4.34 7.29
C VAL A 259 -0.97 -3.97 8.33
N THR A 260 -0.66 -2.97 9.15
CA THR A 260 -1.64 -2.34 10.04
C THR A 260 -2.11 -1.05 9.40
N ILE A 261 -3.36 -1.02 8.95
CA ILE A 261 -4.00 0.17 8.38
C ILE A 261 -4.73 0.88 9.53
N PRO A 262 -4.33 2.11 9.93
CA PRO A 262 -4.95 2.78 11.06
C PRO A 262 -6.37 3.24 10.74
N GLY A 263 -7.21 3.36 11.77
CA GLY A 263 -8.59 3.85 11.67
C GLY A 263 -8.75 5.30 11.20
N SER A 264 -7.65 6.02 10.99
CA SER A 264 -7.63 7.36 10.37
C SER A 264 -7.75 7.31 8.85
N VAL A 265 -7.45 6.17 8.22
CA VAL A 265 -7.49 6.01 6.76
C VAL A 265 -8.94 5.95 6.29
N THR A 266 -9.35 6.89 5.46
CA THR A 266 -10.71 6.96 4.90
C THR A 266 -10.77 6.46 3.46
N SER A 267 -9.63 6.33 2.77
CA SER A 267 -9.55 5.88 1.39
C SER A 267 -8.33 4.99 1.14
N ILE A 268 -8.57 3.84 0.49
CA ILE A 268 -7.56 2.91 -0.02
C ILE A 268 -7.78 2.79 -1.52
N GLY A 269 -6.80 3.22 -2.33
CA GLY A 269 -6.90 3.24 -3.77
C GLY A 269 -7.01 1.86 -4.42
N GLY A 270 -7.45 1.85 -5.68
CA GLY A 270 -7.50 0.64 -6.51
C GLY A 270 -6.15 -0.07 -6.55
N ALA A 271 -6.17 -1.40 -6.50
CA ALA A 271 -4.98 -2.24 -6.54
C ALA A 271 -3.90 -1.93 -5.49
N ALA A 272 -4.19 -1.19 -4.42
CA ALA A 272 -3.19 -0.71 -3.45
C ALA A 272 -2.29 -1.82 -2.89
N PHE A 273 -2.82 -3.03 -2.64
CA PHE A 273 -2.07 -4.18 -2.16
C PHE A 273 -2.08 -5.35 -3.15
N ARG A 274 -2.37 -5.10 -4.43
CA ARG A 274 -2.44 -6.15 -5.45
C ARG A 274 -1.12 -6.93 -5.53
N GLY A 275 -1.17 -8.25 -5.49
CA GLY A 275 0.00 -9.12 -5.63
C GLY A 275 0.95 -9.09 -4.43
N CYS A 276 0.51 -8.63 -3.26
CA CYS A 276 1.24 -8.80 -2.01
C CYS A 276 1.15 -10.27 -1.56
N THR A 277 1.89 -11.16 -2.23
CA THR A 277 1.80 -12.62 -2.04
C THR A 277 2.18 -13.09 -0.64
N GLY A 278 2.99 -12.32 0.09
CA GLY A 278 3.36 -12.61 1.48
C GLY A 278 2.29 -12.20 2.50
N LEU A 279 1.32 -11.37 2.13
CA LEU A 279 0.36 -10.79 3.06
C LEU A 279 -0.58 -11.87 3.60
N THR A 280 -0.52 -12.15 4.89
CA THR A 280 -1.25 -13.28 5.51
C THR A 280 -2.63 -12.92 6.04
N SER A 281 -2.79 -11.70 6.54
CA SER A 281 -4.05 -11.20 7.07
C SER A 281 -4.18 -9.70 6.82
N VAL A 282 -5.40 -9.22 6.63
CA VAL A 282 -5.69 -7.78 6.59
C VAL A 282 -6.91 -7.43 7.43
N ILE A 283 -6.82 -6.32 8.16
CA ILE A 283 -7.95 -5.68 8.83
C ILE A 283 -8.20 -4.36 8.12
N ILE A 284 -9.34 -4.25 7.45
CA ILE A 284 -9.75 -3.00 6.80
C ILE A 284 -10.31 -2.09 7.90
N PRO A 285 -9.90 -0.81 7.96
CA PRO A 285 -10.40 0.09 8.99
C PRO A 285 -11.86 0.48 8.73
N GLY A 286 -12.67 0.58 9.80
CA GLY A 286 -14.10 0.91 9.72
C GLY A 286 -14.42 2.31 9.20
N SER A 287 -13.40 3.17 9.05
CA SER A 287 -13.49 4.49 8.41
C SER A 287 -13.55 4.45 6.88
N VAL A 288 -13.24 3.30 6.27
CA VAL A 288 -13.32 3.11 4.81
C VAL A 288 -14.74 2.72 4.41
N THR A 289 -15.25 3.28 3.31
CA THR A 289 -16.62 3.05 2.83
C THR A 289 -16.70 2.12 1.61
N SER A 290 -15.59 1.93 0.89
CA SER A 290 -15.49 1.04 -0.28
C SER A 290 -14.14 0.30 -0.30
N ILE A 291 -14.17 -0.96 -0.71
CA ILE A 291 -12.97 -1.68 -1.14
C ILE A 291 -12.88 -1.51 -2.65
N GLU A 292 -11.85 -0.83 -3.14
CA GLU A 292 -11.71 -0.52 -4.55
C GLU A 292 -11.35 -1.75 -5.42
N TRP A 293 -11.36 -1.55 -6.73
CA TRP A 293 -11.04 -2.59 -7.70
C TRP A 293 -9.62 -3.15 -7.48
N ASN A 294 -9.45 -4.47 -7.62
CA ASN A 294 -8.17 -5.17 -7.44
C ASN A 294 -7.42 -4.97 -6.11
N THR A 295 -7.97 -4.30 -5.08
CA THR A 295 -7.21 -3.84 -3.89
C THR A 295 -6.34 -4.91 -3.26
N PHE A 296 -6.81 -6.15 -3.15
CA PHE A 296 -6.09 -7.32 -2.64
C PHE A 296 -5.98 -8.45 -3.66
N SER A 297 -6.16 -8.18 -4.96
CA SER A 297 -6.08 -9.21 -6.00
C SER A 297 -4.71 -9.88 -6.04
N GLY A 298 -4.65 -11.20 -6.11
CA GLY A 298 -3.42 -11.97 -6.20
C GLY A 298 -2.61 -12.01 -4.90
N CYS A 299 -3.19 -11.64 -3.76
CA CYS A 299 -2.58 -11.85 -2.45
C CYS A 299 -2.66 -13.33 -2.07
N THR A 300 -1.77 -14.14 -2.64
CA THR A 300 -1.86 -15.60 -2.55
C THR A 300 -1.68 -16.16 -1.14
N GLY A 301 -0.96 -15.46 -0.26
CA GLY A 301 -0.81 -15.81 1.14
C GLY A 301 -1.97 -15.36 2.04
N LEU A 302 -2.95 -14.61 1.53
CA LEU A 302 -4.00 -13.99 2.34
C LEU A 302 -4.97 -15.06 2.85
N ALA A 303 -4.82 -15.44 4.12
CA ALA A 303 -5.64 -16.43 4.80
C ALA A 303 -6.91 -15.84 5.43
N SER A 304 -6.85 -14.57 5.85
CA SER A 304 -7.99 -13.88 6.46
C SER A 304 -8.08 -12.42 6.04
N ALA A 305 -9.30 -11.94 5.86
CA ALA A 305 -9.60 -10.53 5.62
C ALA A 305 -10.81 -10.14 6.47
N THR A 306 -10.65 -9.10 7.30
CA THR A 306 -11.75 -8.53 8.09
C THR A 306 -12.33 -7.33 7.34
N ILE A 307 -13.59 -7.46 6.93
CA ILE A 307 -14.39 -6.39 6.32
C ILE A 307 -15.29 -5.82 7.43
N PRO A 308 -15.08 -4.58 7.89
CA PRO A 308 -15.86 -3.99 8.97
C PRO A 308 -17.24 -3.53 8.47
N ASP A 309 -18.19 -3.42 9.42
CA ASP A 309 -19.42 -2.65 9.23
C ASP A 309 -19.09 -1.22 8.76
N GLY A 310 -19.87 -0.72 7.80
CA GLY A 310 -19.68 0.59 7.18
C GLY A 310 -19.17 0.51 5.74
N ILE A 311 -18.54 -0.60 5.34
CA ILE A 311 -18.23 -0.88 3.94
C ILE A 311 -19.54 -1.08 3.16
N THR A 312 -19.71 -0.30 2.09
CA THR A 312 -20.92 -0.30 1.25
C THR A 312 -20.71 -1.02 -0.08
N SER A 313 -19.48 -1.11 -0.56
CA SER A 313 -19.13 -1.75 -1.82
C SER A 313 -17.81 -2.51 -1.78
N ILE A 314 -17.77 -3.64 -2.48
CA ILE A 314 -16.55 -4.41 -2.77
C ILE A 314 -16.35 -4.37 -4.29
N GLY A 315 -15.23 -3.83 -4.75
CA GLY A 315 -14.97 -3.57 -6.16
C GLY A 315 -14.69 -4.83 -6.98
N THR A 316 -14.69 -4.65 -8.30
CA THR A 316 -14.30 -5.68 -9.28
C THR A 316 -12.95 -6.27 -8.92
N THR A 317 -12.88 -7.60 -8.91
CA THR A 317 -11.66 -8.39 -8.63
C THR A 317 -10.94 -8.05 -7.32
N ALA A 318 -11.60 -7.39 -6.35
CA ALA A 318 -10.96 -6.88 -5.13
C ALA A 318 -10.14 -7.91 -4.35
N PHE A 319 -10.58 -9.17 -4.30
CA PHE A 319 -9.89 -10.31 -3.69
C PHE A 319 -9.69 -11.46 -4.69
N SER A 320 -9.69 -11.18 -6.00
CA SER A 320 -9.51 -12.22 -7.02
C SER A 320 -8.12 -12.85 -6.94
N GLY A 321 -8.03 -14.18 -6.97
CA GLY A 321 -6.77 -14.92 -6.93
C GLY A 321 -6.14 -14.97 -5.53
N CYS A 322 -6.96 -15.05 -4.49
CA CYS A 322 -6.55 -15.24 -3.10
C CYS A 322 -6.81 -16.69 -2.64
N PRO A 323 -6.03 -17.69 -3.09
CA PRO A 323 -6.23 -19.10 -2.71
C PRO A 323 -6.01 -19.37 -1.23
N GLY A 324 -5.33 -18.49 -0.47
CA GLY A 324 -5.22 -18.64 0.98
C GLY A 324 -6.54 -18.47 1.74
N LEU A 325 -7.51 -17.75 1.15
CA LEU A 325 -8.73 -17.34 1.83
C LEU A 325 -9.70 -18.53 1.90
N THR A 326 -10.02 -18.99 3.12
CA THR A 326 -10.92 -20.13 3.34
C THR A 326 -12.38 -19.73 3.58
N SER A 327 -12.59 -18.51 4.06
CA SER A 327 -13.90 -17.99 4.42
C SER A 327 -13.90 -16.47 4.36
N ILE A 328 -15.07 -15.87 4.11
CA ILE A 328 -15.23 -14.42 4.17
C ILE A 328 -16.59 -14.03 4.76
N ILE A 329 -16.60 -12.98 5.59
CA ILE A 329 -17.83 -12.37 6.10
C ILE A 329 -18.10 -11.10 5.31
N ILE A 330 -19.31 -10.98 4.78
CA ILE A 330 -19.82 -9.81 4.09
C ILE A 330 -20.81 -9.12 5.05
N PRO A 331 -20.41 -7.98 5.67
CA PRO A 331 -21.25 -7.29 6.63
C PRO A 331 -22.53 -6.76 5.99
N GLY A 332 -23.54 -6.55 6.81
CA GLY A 332 -24.88 -6.16 6.33
C GLY A 332 -24.94 -4.79 5.66
N SER A 333 -23.92 -3.95 5.85
CA SER A 333 -23.76 -2.66 5.18
C SER A 333 -23.39 -2.79 3.69
N VAL A 334 -22.88 -3.93 3.24
CA VAL A 334 -22.45 -4.12 1.84
C VAL A 334 -23.68 -4.21 0.94
N THR A 335 -23.79 -3.25 0.02
CA THR A 335 -24.91 -3.15 -0.95
C THR A 335 -24.50 -3.50 -2.37
N TYR A 336 -23.20 -3.57 -2.66
CA TYR A 336 -22.66 -3.90 -3.98
C TYR A 336 -21.39 -4.77 -3.89
N ILE A 337 -21.33 -5.82 -4.70
CA ILE A 337 -20.11 -6.63 -4.93
C ILE A 337 -19.87 -6.69 -6.43
N GLY A 338 -18.71 -6.21 -6.88
CA GLY A 338 -18.33 -6.13 -8.29
C GLY A 338 -17.93 -7.46 -8.91
N ASP A 339 -17.75 -7.45 -10.23
CA ASP A 339 -17.42 -8.65 -11.01
C ASP A 339 -16.18 -9.35 -10.46
N GLU A 340 -16.23 -10.68 -10.36
CA GLU A 340 -15.08 -11.51 -9.99
C GLU A 340 -14.42 -11.14 -8.64
N ALA A 341 -15.12 -10.44 -7.74
CA ALA A 341 -14.53 -9.90 -6.52
C ALA A 341 -13.80 -10.94 -5.66
N PHE A 342 -14.22 -12.21 -5.69
CA PHE A 342 -13.59 -13.36 -5.02
C PHE A 342 -13.31 -14.51 -6.00
N SER A 343 -13.09 -14.22 -7.29
CA SER A 343 -12.79 -15.25 -8.29
C SER A 343 -11.43 -15.90 -8.01
N ARG A 344 -11.26 -17.18 -8.35
CA ARG A 344 -10.01 -17.94 -8.16
C ARG A 344 -9.52 -17.98 -6.70
N CYS A 345 -10.43 -17.85 -5.74
CA CYS A 345 -10.16 -18.16 -4.34
C CYS A 345 -10.38 -19.66 -4.11
N GLU A 346 -9.45 -20.48 -4.59
CA GLU A 346 -9.61 -21.95 -4.75
C GLU A 346 -9.92 -22.70 -3.45
N ASN A 347 -9.46 -22.19 -2.29
CA ASN A 347 -9.76 -22.79 -0.99
C ASN A 347 -10.93 -22.10 -0.26
N LEU A 348 -11.63 -21.16 -0.89
CA LEU A 348 -12.78 -20.49 -0.29
C LEU A 348 -13.91 -21.51 -0.15
N GLN A 349 -14.14 -21.96 1.08
CA GLN A 349 -15.14 -22.95 1.44
C GLN A 349 -16.49 -22.33 1.77
N ASN A 350 -16.51 -21.07 2.19
CA ASN A 350 -17.77 -20.43 2.56
C ASN A 350 -17.72 -18.90 2.51
N VAL A 351 -18.91 -18.32 2.40
CA VAL A 351 -19.16 -16.90 2.62
C VAL A 351 -20.36 -16.73 3.55
N LEU A 352 -20.28 -15.85 4.55
CA LEU A 352 -21.41 -15.42 5.37
C LEU A 352 -21.86 -14.03 4.94
N PHE A 353 -23.13 -13.87 4.56
CA PHE A 353 -23.77 -12.57 4.42
C PHE A 353 -24.56 -12.22 5.68
N GLU A 354 -24.18 -11.13 6.35
CA GLU A 354 -24.86 -10.69 7.57
C GLU A 354 -26.10 -9.83 7.30
N GLY A 355 -26.28 -9.35 6.06
CA GLY A 355 -27.42 -8.52 5.65
C GLY A 355 -28.25 -9.10 4.51
N ASN A 356 -29.03 -8.21 3.89
CA ASN A 356 -29.82 -8.52 2.70
C ASN A 356 -28.91 -8.75 1.49
N LYS A 357 -29.45 -9.40 0.44
CA LYS A 357 -28.72 -9.65 -0.80
C LYS A 357 -28.22 -8.34 -1.42
N PRO A 358 -26.89 -8.14 -1.61
CA PRO A 358 -26.38 -6.98 -2.34
C PRO A 358 -26.72 -7.05 -3.83
N THR A 359 -26.47 -5.95 -4.53
CA THR A 359 -26.31 -5.95 -5.99
C THR A 359 -25.00 -6.67 -6.32
N MET A 360 -25.04 -7.57 -7.29
CA MET A 360 -23.94 -8.47 -7.59
C MET A 360 -23.50 -8.29 -9.05
N GLY A 361 -22.19 -8.27 -9.25
CA GLY A 361 -21.54 -8.51 -10.53
C GLY A 361 -21.52 -9.99 -10.93
N PHE A 362 -20.80 -10.28 -12.01
CA PHE A 362 -20.64 -11.62 -12.59
C PHE A 362 -19.52 -12.40 -11.91
N ASP A 363 -19.64 -13.74 -11.88
CA ASP A 363 -18.55 -14.67 -11.52
C ASP A 363 -17.82 -14.39 -10.19
N ILE A 364 -18.51 -13.78 -9.22
CA ILE A 364 -17.93 -13.32 -7.95
C ILE A 364 -17.18 -14.41 -7.21
N PHE A 365 -17.68 -15.64 -7.18
CA PHE A 365 -17.06 -16.80 -6.52
C PHE A 365 -16.63 -17.88 -7.53
N SER A 366 -16.37 -17.51 -8.78
CA SER A 366 -15.92 -18.46 -9.80
C SER A 366 -14.58 -19.07 -9.40
N GLY A 367 -14.47 -20.40 -9.40
CA GLY A 367 -13.26 -21.09 -8.94
C GLY A 367 -13.07 -21.13 -7.42
N ALA A 368 -14.14 -20.97 -6.63
CA ALA A 368 -14.16 -21.32 -5.21
C ALA A 368 -14.08 -22.85 -4.99
N ALA A 369 -13.96 -23.29 -3.73
CA ALA A 369 -13.83 -24.71 -3.40
C ALA A 369 -15.02 -25.54 -3.91
N PRO A 370 -14.85 -26.84 -4.24
CA PRO A 370 -15.92 -27.69 -4.77
C PRO A 370 -17.18 -27.79 -3.90
N ASP A 371 -17.03 -27.62 -2.58
CA ASP A 371 -18.09 -27.67 -1.58
C ASP A 371 -18.46 -26.28 -1.02
N PHE A 372 -18.12 -25.20 -1.74
CA PHE A 372 -18.39 -23.82 -1.36
C PHE A 372 -19.84 -23.59 -0.94
N ALA A 373 -20.03 -23.03 0.25
CA ALA A 373 -21.35 -22.65 0.78
C ALA A 373 -21.54 -21.14 0.85
N VAL A 374 -22.72 -20.72 0.40
CA VAL A 374 -23.26 -19.41 0.76
C VAL A 374 -24.11 -19.56 2.01
N MET A 375 -23.76 -18.79 3.03
CA MET A 375 -24.42 -18.73 4.32
C MET A 375 -25.05 -17.34 4.48
N ILE A 376 -26.27 -17.28 5.00
CA ILE A 376 -26.98 -16.01 5.21
C ILE A 376 -27.53 -15.92 6.63
N SER A 377 -27.47 -14.72 7.22
CA SER A 377 -28.05 -14.44 8.53
C SER A 377 -29.58 -14.61 8.55
N PRO A 378 -30.18 -14.88 9.72
CA PRO A 378 -31.62 -15.01 9.85
C PRO A 378 -32.34 -13.71 9.50
N GLY A 379 -33.41 -13.80 8.71
CA GLY A 379 -34.16 -12.62 8.27
C GLY A 379 -33.62 -11.92 7.02
N SER A 380 -32.44 -12.31 6.51
CA SER A 380 -31.90 -11.80 5.24
C SER A 380 -32.86 -12.04 4.08
N ARG A 381 -33.08 -10.99 3.27
CA ARG A 381 -34.01 -10.99 2.13
C ARG A 381 -33.25 -10.98 0.79
N GLY A 382 -33.94 -11.38 -0.27
CA GLY A 382 -33.47 -11.26 -1.66
C GLY A 382 -32.66 -12.45 -2.19
N PHE A 383 -32.28 -13.42 -1.35
CA PHE A 383 -31.61 -14.65 -1.78
C PHE A 383 -32.64 -15.65 -2.32
N LEU A 384 -32.50 -16.06 -3.58
CA LEU A 384 -33.34 -17.08 -4.22
C LEU A 384 -32.90 -18.49 -3.80
N PRO A 385 -33.77 -19.52 -3.88
CA PRO A 385 -33.45 -20.91 -3.48
C PRO A 385 -32.24 -21.53 -4.20
N ARG A 386 -31.92 -21.07 -5.41
CA ARG A 386 -30.64 -21.29 -6.10
C ARG A 386 -30.06 -19.93 -6.43
N TRP A 387 -29.01 -19.54 -5.73
CA TRP A 387 -28.38 -18.24 -5.89
C TRP A 387 -26.96 -18.45 -6.42
N MET A 388 -26.68 -17.90 -7.61
CA MET A 388 -25.41 -18.08 -8.33
C MET A 388 -25.05 -19.55 -8.63
N GLY A 389 -26.06 -20.42 -8.79
CA GLY A 389 -25.85 -21.87 -8.97
C GLY A 389 -25.57 -22.63 -7.67
N TYR A 390 -25.30 -21.92 -6.58
CA TYR A 390 -25.18 -22.48 -5.23
C TYR A 390 -26.56 -22.54 -4.55
N LEU A 391 -26.74 -23.48 -3.62
CA LEU A 391 -27.90 -23.53 -2.73
C LEU A 391 -27.54 -22.70 -1.48
N PRO A 392 -28.01 -21.45 -1.33
CA PRO A 392 -27.71 -20.67 -0.13
C PRO A 392 -28.42 -21.29 1.08
N PHE A 393 -27.65 -21.60 2.11
CA PHE A 393 -28.18 -22.12 3.36
C PHE A 393 -28.53 -20.94 4.26
N LYS A 394 -29.81 -20.81 4.60
CA LYS A 394 -30.21 -19.98 5.75
C LYS A 394 -29.52 -20.58 6.96
N SER A 395 -28.71 -19.79 7.66
CA SER A 395 -28.38 -20.16 9.03
C SER A 395 -29.70 -20.42 9.76
N SER A 396 -29.82 -21.55 10.45
CA SER A 396 -30.78 -21.62 11.56
C SER A 396 -30.45 -20.43 12.47
N PRO A 397 -31.42 -19.72 13.10
CA PRO A 397 -31.18 -18.54 13.92
C PRO A 397 -29.84 -18.67 14.60
N ILE A 398 -28.88 -17.77 14.30
CA ILE A 398 -27.59 -17.72 14.99
C ILE A 398 -27.95 -17.89 16.45
N GLN A 399 -27.71 -19.07 17.02
CA GLN A 399 -27.89 -19.24 18.44
C GLN A 399 -26.69 -18.47 18.98
N GLU A 400 -26.96 -17.23 19.35
CA GLU A 400 -25.97 -16.34 19.94
C GLU A 400 -25.60 -16.93 21.30
N TRP A 401 -24.61 -17.81 21.28
CA TRP A 401 -24.04 -18.32 22.51
C TRP A 401 -23.12 -17.24 23.08
N ARG A 402 -23.39 -16.81 24.31
CA ARG A 402 -22.51 -15.92 25.05
C ARG A 402 -21.58 -16.80 25.88
N SER A 403 -20.31 -16.92 25.50
CA SER A 403 -19.30 -17.41 26.43
C SER A 403 -18.38 -16.26 26.82
N ILE A 404 -18.29 -16.00 28.12
CA ILE A 404 -17.32 -15.08 28.72
C ILE A 404 -16.21 -15.96 29.28
N HIS A 405 -14.98 -15.82 28.77
CA HIS A 405 -13.83 -16.43 29.41
C HIS A 405 -13.42 -15.60 30.64
N PHE A 406 -13.40 -16.21 31.84
CA PHE A 406 -12.73 -15.69 33.02
C PHE A 406 -11.43 -16.47 33.24
N GLY A 407 -10.32 -15.76 33.42
CA GLY A 407 -8.98 -16.34 33.60
C GLY A 407 -8.74 -17.00 34.97
N THR A 408 -9.55 -17.99 35.36
CA THR A 408 -9.26 -18.86 36.51
C THR A 408 -9.61 -20.33 36.20
N PRO A 409 -9.07 -21.32 36.95
CA PRO A 409 -9.20 -22.75 36.63
C PRO A 409 -10.62 -23.34 36.74
N TYR A 410 -11.63 -22.54 37.09
CA TYR A 410 -13.00 -22.98 37.31
C TYR A 410 -13.94 -22.34 36.29
N ASN A 411 -14.49 -23.20 35.41
CA ASN A 411 -15.50 -22.86 34.43
C ASN A 411 -16.85 -22.60 35.12
N SER A 412 -17.44 -21.42 34.94
CA SER A 412 -18.89 -21.22 35.05
C SER A 412 -19.38 -20.40 33.86
N GLY A 413 -19.98 -21.08 32.88
CA GLY A 413 -20.68 -20.43 31.78
C GLY A 413 -21.95 -19.78 32.30
N VAL A 414 -22.24 -18.55 31.85
CA VAL A 414 -23.52 -17.89 32.11
C VAL A 414 -24.00 -17.25 30.81
N ALA A 415 -25.20 -17.65 30.37
CA ALA A 415 -26.05 -16.84 29.51
C ALA A 415 -26.77 -15.82 30.42
N ALA A 416 -26.66 -14.53 30.12
CA ALA A 416 -27.30 -13.50 30.93
C ALA A 416 -28.81 -13.40 30.59
N ASP A 417 -29.65 -14.01 31.42
CA ASP A 417 -30.93 -13.43 31.90
C ASP A 417 -31.34 -14.10 33.23
N SER A 418 -31.73 -13.29 34.22
CA SER A 418 -32.12 -13.59 35.64
C SER A 418 -31.76 -14.97 36.23
N GLY A 419 -30.63 -15.04 36.94
CA GLY A 419 -30.11 -16.27 37.58
C GLY A 419 -30.78 -16.66 38.90
N ASP A 420 -32.07 -17.00 38.85
CA ASP A 420 -32.80 -17.81 39.87
C ASP A 420 -34.20 -18.16 39.30
N PRO A 421 -34.30 -19.16 38.39
CA PRO A 421 -35.57 -19.45 37.71
C PRO A 421 -36.64 -20.08 38.60
N ASP A 422 -36.29 -20.68 39.74
CA ASP A 422 -37.26 -21.26 40.69
C ASP A 422 -37.51 -20.42 41.94
N GLY A 423 -36.70 -19.38 42.17
CA GLY A 423 -36.94 -18.31 43.13
C GLY A 423 -36.49 -18.63 44.55
N ASP A 424 -35.56 -19.57 44.75
CA ASP A 424 -35.15 -20.04 46.07
C ASP A 424 -34.01 -19.22 46.72
N GLY A 425 -33.39 -18.30 45.98
CA GLY A 425 -32.36 -17.40 46.45
C GLY A 425 -30.94 -17.97 46.44
N SER A 426 -30.68 -19.11 45.79
CA SER A 426 -29.33 -19.68 45.64
C SER A 426 -29.06 -20.27 44.25
N VAL A 427 -27.95 -19.87 43.61
CA VAL A 427 -27.52 -20.43 42.31
C VAL A 427 -26.65 -21.66 42.55
N ASN A 428 -27.11 -22.87 42.21
CA ASN A 428 -26.35 -24.11 42.44
C ASN A 428 -26.43 -25.11 41.26
N PHE A 429 -25.60 -26.16 41.32
CA PHE A 429 -25.35 -27.08 40.21
C PHE A 429 -26.57 -27.96 39.85
N ASP A 430 -27.55 -28.09 40.75
CA ASP A 430 -28.73 -28.93 40.54
C ASP A 430 -29.72 -28.29 39.53
N GLU A 431 -29.69 -26.96 39.36
CA GLU A 431 -30.48 -26.21 38.36
C GLU A 431 -30.03 -26.46 36.90
N TYR A 432 -28.84 -27.03 36.68
CA TYR A 432 -28.30 -27.29 35.34
C TYR A 432 -28.58 -28.70 34.80
N THR A 433 -29.10 -29.62 35.62
CA THR A 433 -29.34 -31.01 35.20
C THR A 433 -30.81 -31.39 35.02
N ALA A 434 -31.76 -30.53 35.37
CA ALA A 434 -33.19 -30.83 35.22
C ALA A 434 -34.03 -29.59 34.89
N GLY A 435 -33.78 -28.98 33.73
CA GLY A 435 -34.62 -27.94 33.12
C GLY A 435 -35.19 -28.39 31.78
N THR A 436 -36.44 -28.83 31.82
CA THR A 436 -37.44 -29.03 30.74
C THR A 436 -36.98 -29.11 29.27
N VAL A 437 -37.35 -30.25 28.67
CA VAL A 437 -37.43 -30.50 27.23
C VAL A 437 -38.15 -29.32 26.54
N PRO A 438 -37.50 -28.61 25.59
CA PRO A 438 -38.23 -27.83 24.61
C PRO A 438 -39.07 -28.82 23.80
N THR A 439 -40.39 -28.75 23.93
CA THR A 439 -41.32 -29.46 23.05
C THR A 439 -41.02 -29.08 21.59
N ASP A 440 -40.51 -30.03 20.81
CA ASP A 440 -40.51 -30.06 19.33
C ASP A 440 -40.16 -28.77 18.55
N ALA A 441 -39.17 -28.02 19.02
CA ALA A 441 -38.35 -27.18 18.12
C ALA A 441 -36.98 -27.87 17.96
N ALA A 442 -36.90 -28.83 17.03
CA ALA A 442 -35.88 -29.88 16.92
C ALA A 442 -34.41 -29.45 16.68
N ASP A 443 -34.00 -28.20 16.97
CA ASP A 443 -32.76 -27.62 16.43
C ASP A 443 -31.92 -26.76 17.40
N VAL A 444 -32.09 -26.92 18.72
CA VAL A 444 -31.26 -26.23 19.73
C VAL A 444 -29.96 -27.01 19.97
N LEU A 445 -28.81 -26.45 19.55
CA LEU A 445 -27.49 -27.06 19.74
C LEU A 445 -26.88 -26.68 21.08
N ARG A 446 -26.85 -27.61 22.03
CA ARG A 446 -26.19 -27.41 23.33
C ARG A 446 -24.69 -27.62 23.22
N ILE A 447 -23.86 -26.66 23.66
CA ILE A 447 -22.42 -26.90 23.83
C ILE A 447 -22.25 -28.03 24.87
N THR A 448 -21.63 -29.13 24.48
CA THR A 448 -21.36 -30.29 25.36
C THR A 448 -20.11 -30.07 26.19
N SER A 449 -19.14 -29.29 25.70
CA SER A 449 -17.97 -28.89 26.48
C SER A 449 -17.32 -27.62 25.93
N ALA A 450 -16.80 -26.76 26.79
CA ALA A 450 -15.92 -25.67 26.41
C ALA A 450 -14.65 -25.73 27.27
N VAL A 451 -13.49 -25.92 26.64
CA VAL A 451 -12.22 -26.18 27.32
C VAL A 451 -11.14 -25.27 26.78
N ARG A 452 -10.39 -24.63 27.67
CA ARG A 452 -9.13 -23.99 27.30
C ARG A 452 -7.96 -24.85 27.75
N SER A 453 -7.10 -25.22 26.82
CA SER A 453 -5.92 -26.05 27.09
C SER A 453 -4.79 -25.69 26.13
N GLY A 454 -3.57 -25.55 26.65
CA GLY A 454 -2.38 -25.27 25.82
C GLY A 454 -2.44 -23.98 25.00
N GLY A 455 -3.19 -22.97 25.45
CA GLY A 455 -3.40 -21.71 24.72
C GLY A 455 -4.57 -21.74 23.72
N ALA A 456 -5.13 -22.91 23.42
CA ALA A 456 -6.29 -23.05 22.55
C ALA A 456 -7.60 -23.05 23.34
N PHE A 457 -8.67 -22.53 22.76
CA PHE A 457 -10.04 -22.65 23.27
C PHE A 457 -10.84 -23.58 22.37
N THR A 458 -11.52 -24.55 22.94
CA THR A 458 -12.21 -25.62 22.21
C THR A 458 -13.66 -25.68 22.65
N ILE A 459 -14.60 -25.69 21.71
CA ILE A 459 -16.03 -25.91 21.94
C ILE A 459 -16.42 -27.24 21.28
N THR A 460 -17.10 -28.10 22.02
CA THR A 460 -17.73 -29.33 21.50
C THR A 460 -19.25 -29.17 21.56
N LEU A 461 -19.94 -29.70 20.56
CA LEU A 461 -21.39 -29.67 20.42
C LEU A 461 -21.89 -30.99 19.80
N PRO A 462 -23.16 -31.39 19.97
CA PRO A 462 -23.72 -32.57 19.35
C PRO A 462 -23.88 -32.30 17.85
N GLY A 463 -23.00 -32.87 17.06
CA GLY A 463 -23.02 -32.78 15.60
C GLY A 463 -24.13 -33.61 15.00
N LYS A 464 -24.72 -33.05 13.95
CA LYS A 464 -25.81 -33.62 13.16
C LYS A 464 -25.30 -33.89 11.76
N LYS A 465 -25.61 -35.07 11.23
CA LYS A 465 -25.15 -35.48 9.91
C LYS A 465 -25.57 -34.44 8.86
N GLY A 466 -24.63 -34.06 7.99
CA GLY A 466 -24.83 -33.09 6.93
C GLY A 466 -24.68 -31.63 7.35
N ARG A 467 -24.75 -31.30 8.66
CA ARG A 467 -24.66 -29.90 9.10
C ARG A 467 -23.24 -29.37 9.10
N ARG A 468 -23.10 -28.08 8.80
CA ARG A 468 -21.84 -27.34 8.90
C ARG A 468 -21.83 -26.48 10.16
N TYR A 469 -20.64 -26.24 10.68
CA TYR A 469 -20.45 -25.59 11.97
C TYR A 469 -19.37 -24.53 11.87
N MET A 470 -19.62 -23.32 12.38
CA MET A 470 -18.68 -22.21 12.31
C MET A 470 -18.46 -21.61 13.69
N LEU A 471 -17.20 -21.43 14.07
CA LEU A 471 -16.78 -20.73 15.28
C LEU A 471 -16.29 -19.32 14.93
N LEU A 472 -16.81 -18.34 15.64
CA LEU A 472 -16.51 -16.92 15.53
C LEU A 472 -16.01 -16.41 16.88
N ARG A 473 -15.13 -15.40 16.89
CA ARG A 473 -14.55 -14.74 18.07
C ARG A 473 -14.73 -13.23 17.98
N GLY A 474 -15.17 -12.58 19.05
CA GLY A 474 -15.36 -11.13 19.11
C GLY A 474 -14.63 -10.50 20.29
N SER A 475 -14.34 -9.20 20.20
CA SER A 475 -13.82 -8.38 21.30
C SER A 475 -14.84 -8.17 22.41
N ASP A 476 -16.12 -8.09 22.05
CA ASP A 476 -17.27 -7.96 22.95
C ASP A 476 -18.55 -8.54 22.33
N LEU A 477 -19.63 -8.59 23.12
CA LEU A 477 -20.93 -9.14 22.66
C LEU A 477 -21.62 -8.29 21.60
N SER A 478 -21.31 -6.99 21.56
CA SER A 478 -21.82 -5.99 20.64
C SER A 478 -20.83 -5.69 19.52
N ALA A 479 -19.78 -6.50 19.37
CA ALA A 479 -18.72 -6.24 18.41
C ALA A 479 -19.34 -6.14 17.01
N ALA A 480 -19.07 -5.00 16.35
CA ALA A 480 -19.49 -4.74 14.97
C ALA A 480 -18.80 -5.67 13.96
N SER A 481 -17.80 -6.44 14.41
CA SER A 481 -17.14 -7.47 13.61
C SER A 481 -16.72 -8.65 14.49
N TRP A 482 -16.90 -9.85 13.95
CA TRP A 482 -16.46 -11.10 14.56
C TRP A 482 -15.34 -11.70 13.72
N GLU A 483 -14.22 -12.02 14.35
CA GLU A 483 -13.14 -12.79 13.77
C GLU A 483 -13.58 -14.25 13.56
N TYR A 484 -13.43 -14.75 12.35
CA TYR A 484 -13.70 -16.15 12.08
C TYR A 484 -12.54 -17.03 12.53
N ILE A 485 -12.86 -18.16 13.16
CA ILE A 485 -11.86 -19.09 13.69
C ILE A 485 -11.80 -20.40 12.90
N VAL A 486 -12.94 -21.08 12.70
CA VAL A 486 -12.97 -22.36 11.98
C VAL A 486 -14.38 -22.66 11.46
N ILE A 487 -14.46 -23.27 10.27
CA ILE A 487 -15.64 -23.97 9.78
C ILE A 487 -15.29 -25.45 9.74
N GLN A 488 -16.19 -26.27 10.23
CA GLN A 488 -16.17 -27.70 9.99
C GLN A 488 -17.22 -27.99 8.93
N GLY A 489 -16.78 -28.66 7.86
CA GLY A 489 -17.63 -29.12 6.77
C GLY A 489 -18.78 -30.03 7.25
N PRO A 490 -19.68 -30.45 6.34
CA PRO A 490 -20.86 -31.21 6.71
C PRO A 490 -20.46 -32.45 7.52
N ALA A 491 -20.95 -32.56 8.76
CA ALA A 491 -20.58 -33.67 9.62
C ALA A 491 -20.96 -34.99 8.93
N ALA A 492 -20.00 -35.90 8.79
CA ALA A 492 -20.18 -37.12 8.01
C ALA A 492 -21.20 -38.09 8.65
N ALA A 493 -21.42 -37.97 9.96
CA ALA A 493 -22.36 -38.75 10.76
C ALA A 493 -22.90 -37.91 11.92
N GLU A 494 -23.94 -38.42 12.59
CA GLU A 494 -24.33 -37.93 13.92
C GLU A 494 -23.19 -38.21 14.91
N GLY A 495 -22.85 -37.24 15.74
CA GLY A 495 -21.76 -37.38 16.71
C GLY A 495 -21.13 -36.04 17.11
N PRO A 496 -20.32 -35.98 18.17
CA PRO A 496 -19.74 -34.73 18.65
C PRO A 496 -18.89 -34.03 17.59
N VAL A 497 -19.06 -32.72 17.47
CA VAL A 497 -18.31 -31.81 16.60
C VAL A 497 -17.52 -30.88 17.51
N THR A 498 -16.22 -30.75 17.24
CA THR A 498 -15.30 -29.98 18.07
C THR A 498 -14.67 -28.86 17.24
N LEU A 499 -14.96 -27.63 17.61
CA LEU A 499 -14.42 -26.42 17.01
C LEU A 499 -13.33 -25.86 17.92
N THR A 500 -12.15 -25.62 17.37
CA THR A 500 -10.99 -25.15 18.15
C THR A 500 -10.53 -23.81 17.63
N ASP A 501 -10.36 -22.86 18.55
CA ASP A 501 -9.57 -21.64 18.42
C ASP A 501 -8.15 -21.88 18.93
N PRO A 502 -7.19 -22.21 18.06
CA PRO A 502 -5.81 -22.45 18.48
C PRO A 502 -5.10 -21.17 18.96
N GLY A 503 -5.61 -19.99 18.60
CA GLY A 503 -5.02 -18.70 18.90
C GLY A 503 -5.79 -17.92 19.97
N ALA A 504 -6.50 -18.60 20.88
CA ALA A 504 -7.36 -17.97 21.85
C ALA A 504 -6.58 -16.99 22.76
N PRO A 505 -6.95 -15.70 22.81
CA PRO A 505 -6.17 -14.69 23.52
C PRO A 505 -6.12 -14.99 25.02
N ALA A 506 -5.06 -14.49 25.68
CA ALA A 506 -4.90 -14.64 27.14
C ALA A 506 -6.01 -13.97 27.96
N GLY A 507 -6.66 -12.95 27.39
CA GLY A 507 -7.71 -12.15 28.02
C GLY A 507 -9.15 -12.61 27.70
N ARG A 508 -10.10 -11.67 27.85
CA ARG A 508 -11.51 -11.91 27.57
C ARG A 508 -11.73 -11.97 26.06
N ALA A 509 -12.33 -13.07 25.61
CA ALA A 509 -12.85 -13.22 24.26
C ALA A 509 -14.29 -13.73 24.34
N PHE A 510 -15.06 -13.40 23.31
CA PHE A 510 -16.44 -13.85 23.15
C PHE A 510 -16.49 -14.76 21.95
N TYR A 511 -17.27 -15.84 22.02
CA TYR A 511 -17.38 -16.79 20.92
C TYR A 511 -18.83 -16.99 20.49
N ARG A 512 -19.07 -17.09 19.19
CA ARG A 512 -20.36 -17.50 18.61
C ARG A 512 -20.16 -18.78 17.81
N VAL A 513 -21.17 -19.65 17.84
CA VAL A 513 -21.24 -20.83 16.97
C VAL A 513 -22.43 -20.72 16.06
N ALA A 514 -22.20 -20.67 14.75
CA ALA A 514 -23.26 -20.74 13.75
C ALA A 514 -23.38 -22.18 13.23
N VAL A 515 -24.62 -22.66 13.10
CA VAL A 515 -24.91 -24.01 12.59
C VAL A 515 -25.81 -23.91 11.38
N PHE A 516 -25.39 -24.59 10.33
CA PHE A 516 -26.05 -24.55 9.03
C PHE A 516 -26.74 -25.87 8.75
N PRO A 517 -27.92 -25.84 8.09
CA PRO A 517 -28.63 -27.05 7.72
C PRO A 517 -27.83 -27.92 6.72
N PRO A 518 -28.22 -29.19 6.55
CA PRO A 518 -27.59 -30.15 5.64
C PRO A 518 -27.53 -29.73 4.17
#